data_AF-R6CF98-F1
#
_entry.id   AF-R6CF98-F1
#
_cell.length_a   1.000
_cell.length_b   1.000
_cell.length_c   1.000
_cell.angle_alpha   90.00
_cell.angle_beta   90.00
_cell.angle_gamma   90.00
#
_symmetry.space_group_name_H-M   'P 1'
#
loop_
_entity.id
_entity.type
_entity.pdbx_description
1 polymer ?
#
loop_
_entity_poly.entity_id
_entity_poly.type
_entity_poly.pdbx_seq_one_letter_code
_entity_poly.pdbx_strand_id
1 'polypeptide(L)'
;MEAGGHKVLGLPHHNGKLCPVEVDKYITEFYAGPSWDYMAAPGMVKQFDTIVKQRGVLLAKGRLLGLQFDTLFTDDLYIRIARHAINMADRIVRAMREKGYKFLIEPKTNQLFVIMENKHLEELSKTIGVEVWEKVDEEHTAVRIATSWATREEDVDVLIGQL
;
A
#
# COMPACT_ATOMS: atom_id res chain seq x y z
N MET A 1 -2.29 -13.61 -12.38
CA MET A 1 -3.42 -14.11 -11.58
C MET A 1 -2.95 -14.05 -10.13
N GLU A 2 -3.29 -12.96 -9.42
CA GLU A 2 -2.86 -12.72 -8.04
C GLU A 2 -3.62 -13.64 -7.08
N ALA A 3 -3.15 -14.87 -6.90
CA ALA A 3 -3.71 -15.85 -5.97
C ALA A 3 -2.87 -15.96 -4.67
N GLY A 4 -2.26 -14.85 -4.24
CA GLY A 4 -1.28 -14.81 -3.15
C GLY A 4 -1.69 -14.01 -1.92
N GLY A 5 -2.98 -13.67 -1.78
CA GLY A 5 -3.47 -12.93 -0.62
C GLY A 5 -3.39 -13.78 0.65
N HIS A 6 -2.37 -13.53 1.48
CA HIS A 6 -2.24 -14.15 2.80
C HIS A 6 -3.26 -13.52 3.76
N LYS A 7 -4.37 -14.21 4.02
CA LYS A 7 -5.38 -13.80 5.01
C LYS A 7 -5.15 -14.54 6.31
N VAL A 8 -4.85 -13.81 7.39
CA VAL A 8 -4.86 -14.36 8.75
C VAL A 8 -6.33 -14.53 9.14
N LEU A 9 -6.76 -15.78 9.28
CA LEU A 9 -8.12 -16.12 9.68
C LEU A 9 -8.13 -16.27 11.20
N GLY A 10 -8.74 -15.30 11.89
CA GLY A 10 -8.94 -15.35 13.34
C GLY A 10 -9.96 -16.42 13.70
N LEU A 11 -9.49 -17.56 14.20
CA LEU A 11 -10.36 -18.55 14.83
C LEU A 11 -10.58 -18.17 16.31
N PRO A 12 -11.76 -18.48 16.89
CA PRO A 12 -11.97 -18.37 18.32
C PRO A 12 -10.84 -19.10 19.07
N HIS A 13 -10.26 -18.42 20.05
CA HIS A 13 -9.24 -19.01 20.90
C HIS A 13 -9.69 -18.97 22.36
N HIS A 14 -9.43 -20.05 23.09
CA HIS A 14 -9.74 -20.19 24.50
C HIS A 14 -8.43 -20.22 25.26
N ASN A 15 -8.14 -19.17 26.04
CA ASN A 15 -6.88 -18.99 26.76
C ASN A 15 -5.62 -19.10 25.87
N GLY A 16 -5.66 -18.50 24.67
CA GLY A 16 -4.55 -18.52 23.71
C GLY A 16 -4.32 -19.88 23.02
N LYS A 17 -5.23 -20.85 23.20
CA LYS A 17 -5.21 -22.15 22.51
C LYS A 17 -6.41 -22.28 21.59
N LEU A 18 -6.21 -22.97 20.47
CA LEU A 18 -7.28 -23.34 19.54
C LEU A 18 -7.97 -24.62 20.03
N CYS A 19 -9.30 -24.69 19.87
CA CYS A 19 -10.06 -25.91 20.12
C CYS A 19 -10.06 -26.80 18.86
N PRO A 20 -9.65 -28.08 18.94
CA PRO A 20 -9.63 -28.97 17.77
C PRO A 20 -10.99 -29.14 17.09
N VAL A 21 -12.08 -29.16 17.87
CA VAL A 21 -13.45 -29.29 17.33
C VAL A 21 -13.85 -28.05 16.53
N GLU A 22 -13.47 -26.86 16.99
CA GLU A 22 -13.75 -25.60 16.28
C GLU A 22 -12.91 -25.48 15.00
N VAL A 23 -11.68 -25.98 15.01
CA VAL A 23 -10.82 -26.05 13.82
C VAL A 23 -11.41 -27.00 12.78
N ASP A 24 -11.83 -28.20 13.19
CA ASP A 24 -12.40 -29.21 12.29
C ASP A 24 -13.72 -28.71 11.67
N LYS A 25 -14.58 -28.10 12.50
CA LYS A 25 -15.80 -27.43 12.04
C LYS A 25 -15.48 -26.34 11.01
N TYR A 26 -14.50 -25.49 11.28
CA TYR A 26 -14.10 -24.41 10.37
C TYR A 26 -13.60 -24.93 9.03
N ILE A 27 -12.74 -25.96 9.03
CA ILE A 27 -12.24 -26.58 7.80
C ILE A 27 -13.40 -27.16 6.98
N THR A 28 -14.32 -27.86 7.65
CA THR A 28 -15.51 -28.45 7.02
C THR A 28 -16.39 -27.38 6.37
N GLU A 29 -16.68 -26.30 7.10
CA GLU A 29 -17.50 -25.18 6.62
C GLU A 29 -16.80 -24.42 5.47
N PHE A 30 -15.47 -24.23 5.56
CA PHE A 30 -14.68 -23.57 4.52
C PHE A 30 -14.86 -24.26 3.17
N TYR A 31 -14.66 -25.58 3.11
CA TYR A 31 -14.76 -26.34 1.85
C TYR A 31 -16.20 -26.57 1.38
N ALA A 32 -17.19 -26.39 2.27
CA ALA A 32 -18.61 -26.44 1.90
C ALA A 32 -19.13 -25.12 1.32
N GLY A 33 -18.41 -24.00 1.51
CA GLY A 33 -18.83 -22.68 1.03
C GLY A 33 -18.66 -22.51 -0.49
N PRO A 34 -19.58 -21.85 -1.20
CA PRO A 34 -19.55 -21.72 -2.67
C PRO A 34 -18.40 -20.84 -3.20
N SER A 35 -17.64 -20.19 -2.32
CA SER A 35 -16.53 -19.29 -2.67
C SER A 35 -15.16 -19.82 -2.22
N TRP A 36 -15.08 -21.08 -1.79
CA TRP A 36 -13.88 -21.66 -1.18
C TRP A 36 -12.65 -21.60 -2.10
N ASP A 37 -12.88 -21.71 -3.40
CA ASP A 37 -11.91 -21.63 -4.50
C ASP A 37 -11.28 -20.24 -4.67
N TYR A 38 -11.97 -19.19 -4.19
CA TYR A 38 -11.46 -17.81 -4.17
C TYR A 38 -10.87 -17.41 -2.81
N MET A 39 -10.84 -18.32 -1.83
CA MET A 39 -10.34 -18.07 -0.49
C MET A 39 -9.00 -18.78 -0.25
N ALA A 40 -8.15 -18.20 0.59
CA ALA A 40 -6.91 -18.86 1.01
C ALA A 40 -7.25 -20.14 1.80
N ALA A 41 -6.86 -21.30 1.27
CA ALA A 41 -7.19 -22.58 1.86
C ALA A 41 -6.52 -22.79 3.24
N PRO A 42 -7.22 -23.41 4.21
CA PRO A 42 -6.64 -23.79 5.49
C PRO A 42 -5.39 -24.66 5.30
N GLY A 43 -4.33 -24.39 6.06
CA GLY A 43 -3.10 -25.19 6.03
C GLY A 43 -2.20 -24.98 4.82
N MET A 44 -2.47 -23.98 3.96
CA MET A 44 -1.64 -23.70 2.77
C MET A 44 -0.16 -23.44 3.06
N VAL A 45 0.19 -22.98 4.26
CA VAL A 45 1.59 -22.75 4.63
C VAL A 45 1.96 -23.64 5.81
N LYS A 46 2.42 -24.85 5.49
CA LYS A 46 3.00 -25.76 6.48
C LYS A 46 4.20 -25.07 7.14
N GLN A 47 4.29 -25.18 8.46
CA GLN A 47 5.43 -24.68 9.26
C GLN A 47 5.69 -23.17 9.09
N PHE A 48 4.65 -22.37 8.82
CA PHE A 48 4.79 -20.92 8.60
C PHE A 48 5.56 -20.22 9.72
N ASP A 49 5.21 -20.51 10.98
CA ASP A 49 5.88 -19.99 12.17
C ASP A 49 7.36 -20.40 12.23
N THR A 50 7.68 -21.64 11.85
CA THR A 50 9.05 -22.16 11.77
C THR A 50 9.84 -21.45 10.66
N ILE A 51 9.23 -21.22 9.50
CA ILE A 51 9.85 -20.49 8.38
C ILE A 51 10.11 -19.03 8.78
N VAL A 52 9.13 -18.36 9.38
CA VAL A 52 9.22 -16.98 9.89
C VAL A 52 10.31 -16.91 10.97
N LYS A 53 10.40 -17.91 11.85
CA LYS A 53 11.45 -18.02 12.87
C LYS A 53 12.84 -18.21 12.28
N GLN A 54 13.02 -19.14 11.35
CA GLN A 54 14.30 -19.42 10.69
C GLN A 54 14.79 -18.22 9.88
N ARG A 55 13.87 -17.45 9.29
CA ARG A 55 14.18 -16.20 8.56
C ARG A 55 14.39 -15.00 9.48
N GLY A 56 14.34 -15.19 10.80
CA GLY A 56 14.61 -14.12 11.77
C GLY A 56 13.54 -13.02 11.85
N VAL A 57 12.37 -13.22 11.22
CA VAL A 57 11.28 -12.23 11.18
C VAL A 57 10.19 -12.48 12.24
N LEU A 58 10.34 -13.51 13.08
CA LEU A 58 9.45 -13.74 14.22
C LEU A 58 9.81 -12.81 15.38
N LEU A 59 9.12 -11.68 15.45
CA LEU A 59 9.36 -10.65 16.47
C LEU A 59 8.97 -11.15 17.87
N ALA A 60 9.90 -11.06 18.82
CA ALA A 60 9.66 -11.41 20.22
C ALA A 60 8.56 -10.55 20.88
N LYS A 61 8.40 -9.31 20.42
CA LYS A 61 7.35 -8.36 20.86
C LYS A 61 6.30 -8.15 19.77
N GLY A 62 5.75 -9.24 19.23
CA GLY A 62 4.76 -9.21 18.15
C GLY A 62 3.51 -8.33 18.41
N ARG A 63 3.17 -8.07 19.68
CA ARG A 63 2.12 -7.11 20.06
C ARG A 63 2.31 -5.72 19.47
N LEU A 64 3.56 -5.24 19.34
CA LEU A 64 3.82 -3.92 18.76
C LEU A 64 3.42 -3.86 17.28
N LEU A 65 3.65 -4.95 16.53
CA LEU A 65 3.21 -5.07 15.16
C LEU A 65 1.68 -5.19 15.07
N GLY A 66 1.08 -6.01 15.94
CA GLY A 66 -0.38 -6.18 15.99
C GLY A 66 -1.14 -4.89 16.28
N LEU A 67 -0.62 -4.04 17.18
CA LEU A 67 -1.24 -2.76 17.54
C LEU A 67 -1.38 -1.81 16.33
N GLN A 68 -0.45 -1.86 15.38
CA GLN A 68 -0.54 -1.04 14.16
C GLN A 68 -1.76 -1.44 13.33
N PHE A 69 -1.97 -2.74 13.13
CA PHE A 69 -3.12 -3.25 12.38
C PHE A 69 -4.44 -3.03 13.13
N ASP A 70 -4.46 -3.27 14.43
CA ASP A 70 -5.61 -3.00 15.29
C ASP A 70 -6.07 -1.53 15.15
N THR A 71 -5.12 -0.60 15.22
CA THR A 71 -5.40 0.83 15.03
C THR A 71 -5.86 1.15 13.61
N LEU A 72 -5.15 0.64 12.58
CA LEU A 72 -5.49 0.90 11.17
C LEU A 72 -6.87 0.36 10.79
N PHE A 73 -7.29 -0.78 11.34
CA PHE A 73 -8.56 -1.42 11.00
C PHE A 73 -9.72 -1.05 11.93
N THR A 74 -9.48 -0.16 12.90
CA THR A 74 -10.53 0.42 13.75
C THR A 74 -11.05 1.71 13.14
N ASP A 75 -12.37 1.93 13.23
CA ASP A 75 -13.06 3.16 12.81
C ASP A 75 -12.73 3.61 11.37
N ASP A 76 -12.56 2.65 10.46
CA ASP A 76 -12.20 2.87 9.05
C ASP A 76 -10.95 3.73 8.82
N LEU A 77 -10.04 3.81 9.81
CA LEU A 77 -8.86 4.68 9.76
C LEU A 77 -8.03 4.43 8.50
N TYR A 78 -7.74 3.17 8.19
CA TYR A 78 -6.99 2.77 6.99
C TYR A 78 -7.59 3.34 5.69
N ILE A 79 -8.91 3.25 5.54
CA ILE A 79 -9.61 3.73 4.35
C ILE A 79 -9.59 5.25 4.30
N ARG A 80 -9.81 5.92 5.45
CA ARG A 80 -9.77 7.39 5.54
C ARG A 80 -8.41 7.95 5.14
N ILE A 81 -7.33 7.39 5.68
CA ILE A 81 -5.98 7.88 5.39
C ILE A 81 -5.52 7.53 3.97
N ALA A 82 -5.95 6.39 3.42
CA ALA A 82 -5.70 6.03 2.03
C ALA A 82 -6.42 7.00 1.07
N ARG A 83 -7.67 7.37 1.38
CA ARG A 83 -8.43 8.37 0.62
C ARG A 83 -7.75 9.74 0.65
N HIS A 84 -7.20 10.14 1.80
CA HIS A 84 -6.43 11.38 1.90
C HIS A 84 -5.24 11.40 0.93
N ALA A 85 -4.44 10.33 0.91
CA ALA A 85 -3.31 10.21 -0.03
C ALA A 85 -3.78 10.33 -1.50
N ILE A 86 -4.85 9.63 -1.86
CA ILE A 86 -5.42 9.70 -3.23
C ILE A 86 -5.90 11.13 -3.55
N ASN A 87 -6.61 11.79 -2.65
CA ASN A 87 -7.10 13.15 -2.87
C ASN A 87 -5.94 14.15 -3.10
N MET A 88 -4.82 13.99 -2.38
CA MET A 88 -3.64 14.83 -2.57
C MET A 88 -2.99 14.58 -3.93
N ALA A 89 -2.85 13.32 -4.34
CA ALA A 89 -2.39 12.97 -5.68
C ALA A 89 -3.30 13.56 -6.77
N ASP A 90 -4.62 13.46 -6.61
CA ASP A 90 -5.59 14.00 -7.58
C ASP A 90 -5.47 15.52 -7.73
N ARG A 91 -5.21 16.26 -6.65
CA ARG A 91 -4.94 17.71 -6.71
C ARG A 91 -3.72 18.01 -7.57
N ILE A 92 -2.62 17.28 -7.36
CA ILE A 92 -1.39 17.44 -8.14
C ILE A 92 -1.66 17.11 -9.61
N VAL A 93 -2.37 16.01 -9.89
CA VAL A 93 -2.71 15.59 -11.26
C VAL A 93 -3.51 16.65 -11.99
N ARG A 94 -4.52 17.26 -11.34
CA ARG A 94 -5.33 18.33 -11.94
C ARG A 94 -4.46 19.53 -12.32
N ALA A 95 -3.65 20.03 -11.38
CA ALA A 95 -2.77 21.17 -11.62
C ALA A 95 -1.75 20.89 -12.75
N MET A 96 -1.16 19.69 -12.76
CA MET A 96 -0.23 19.28 -13.81
C MET A 96 -0.91 19.20 -15.18
N ARG A 97 -2.13 18.65 -15.26
CA ARG A 97 -2.89 18.59 -16.52
C ARG A 97 -3.26 19.99 -17.03
N GLU A 98 -3.67 20.90 -16.15
CA GLU A 98 -3.97 22.29 -16.49
C GLU A 98 -2.74 23.02 -17.06
N LYS A 99 -1.55 22.71 -16.53
CA LYS A 99 -0.26 23.23 -17.02
C LYS A 99 0.31 22.48 -18.24
N GLY A 100 -0.38 21.44 -18.73
CA GLY A 100 0.02 20.70 -19.93
C GLY A 100 1.09 19.63 -19.73
N TYR A 101 1.40 19.25 -18.49
CA TYR A 101 2.32 18.14 -18.20
C TYR A 101 1.77 16.82 -18.73
N LYS A 102 2.69 15.95 -19.14
CA LYS A 102 2.39 14.59 -19.59
C LYS A 102 2.75 13.58 -18.51
N PHE A 103 2.02 12.47 -18.49
CA PHE A 103 2.28 11.36 -17.59
C PHE A 103 2.79 10.16 -18.38
N LEU A 104 3.79 9.49 -17.83
CA LEU A 104 4.30 8.24 -18.38
C LEU A 104 3.26 7.12 -18.24
N ILE A 105 2.57 7.10 -17.09
CA ILE A 105 1.52 6.15 -16.76
C ILE A 105 0.30 6.95 -16.31
N GLU A 106 -0.88 6.59 -16.81
CA GLU A 106 -2.13 7.25 -16.42
C GLU A 106 -2.32 7.19 -14.89
N PRO A 107 -2.44 8.34 -14.21
CA PRO A 107 -2.61 8.39 -12.75
C PRO A 107 -3.89 7.69 -12.30
N LYS A 108 -3.75 6.73 -11.37
CA LYS A 108 -4.87 5.99 -10.76
C LYS A 108 -4.76 5.83 -9.24
N THR A 109 -3.63 6.21 -8.66
CA THR A 109 -3.30 5.97 -7.25
C THR A 109 -2.55 7.19 -6.68
N ASN A 110 -2.07 7.06 -5.45
CA ASN A 110 -1.22 8.05 -4.79
C ASN A 110 0.19 8.18 -5.38
N GLN A 111 0.57 7.35 -6.36
CA GLN A 111 1.87 7.41 -7.05
C GLN A 111 1.69 7.92 -8.48
N LEU A 112 2.43 8.97 -8.81
CA LEU A 112 2.35 9.71 -10.06
C LEU A 112 3.69 9.58 -10.80
N PHE A 113 3.62 9.36 -12.12
CA PHE A 113 4.80 9.27 -12.99
C PHE A 113 4.71 10.37 -14.04
N VAL A 114 5.44 11.46 -13.81
CA VAL A 114 5.31 12.73 -14.55
C VAL A 114 6.53 12.90 -15.43
N ILE A 115 6.32 13.28 -16.70
CA ILE A 115 7.40 13.60 -17.63
C ILE A 115 7.70 15.09 -17.50
N MET A 116 8.94 15.44 -17.17
CA MET A 116 9.38 16.81 -16.94
C MET A 116 10.60 17.13 -17.80
N GLU A 117 10.74 18.38 -18.23
CA GLU A 117 11.97 18.87 -18.87
C GLU A 117 13.12 18.84 -17.86
N ASN A 118 14.29 18.39 -18.29
CA ASN A 118 15.47 18.20 -17.45
C ASN A 118 15.88 19.48 -16.71
N LYS A 119 15.78 20.65 -17.38
CA LYS A 119 16.08 21.95 -16.77
C LYS A 119 15.14 22.28 -15.62
N HIS A 120 13.85 22.11 -15.85
CA HIS A 120 12.84 22.40 -14.83
C HIS A 120 12.93 21.40 -13.67
N LEU A 121 13.20 20.12 -13.97
CA LEU A 121 13.44 19.09 -12.96
C LEU A 121 14.63 19.44 -12.05
N GLU A 122 15.72 19.98 -12.61
CA GLU A 122 16.89 20.37 -11.83
C GLU A 122 16.57 21.51 -10.86
N GLU A 123 15.71 22.45 -11.25
CA GLU A 123 15.25 23.53 -10.36
C GLU A 123 14.32 23.00 -9.26
N LEU A 124 13.34 22.17 -9.64
CA LEU A 124 12.37 21.59 -8.72
C LEU A 124 13.02 20.67 -7.68
N SER A 125 14.04 19.92 -8.07
CA SER A 125 14.75 18.98 -7.20
C SER A 125 15.51 19.66 -6.04
N LYS A 126 15.73 20.98 -6.12
CA LYS A 126 16.39 21.75 -5.06
C LYS A 126 15.47 22.00 -3.87
N THR A 127 14.16 22.04 -4.12
CA THR A 127 13.14 22.38 -3.12
C THR A 127 12.27 21.18 -2.77
N ILE A 128 12.10 20.23 -3.69
CA ILE A 128 11.20 19.08 -3.54
C ILE A 128 11.94 17.78 -3.81
N GLY A 129 11.79 16.82 -2.90
CA GLY A 129 12.30 15.47 -3.08
C GLY A 129 11.53 14.75 -4.18
N VAL A 130 12.16 14.59 -5.33
CA VAL A 130 11.64 13.82 -6.47
C VAL A 130 12.54 12.62 -6.74
N GLU A 131 11.95 11.52 -7.17
CA GLU A 131 12.68 10.31 -7.52
C GLU A 131 12.70 10.15 -9.03
N VAL A 132 13.90 10.12 -9.61
CA VAL A 132 14.08 9.86 -11.04
C VAL A 132 13.73 8.41 -11.33
N TRP A 133 12.75 8.19 -12.21
CA TRP A 133 12.30 6.86 -12.61
C TRP A 133 13.05 6.37 -13.84
N GLU A 134 12.94 7.11 -14.94
CA GLU A 134 13.67 6.81 -16.18
C GLU A 134 13.86 8.07 -17.03
N LYS A 135 14.90 8.08 -17.88
CA LYS A 135 15.06 9.12 -18.90
C LYS A 135 14.18 8.77 -20.09
N VAL A 136 13.31 9.69 -20.48
CA VAL A 136 12.40 9.50 -21.63
C VAL A 136 13.14 9.82 -22.93
N ASP A 137 13.89 10.92 -22.94
CA ASP A 137 14.75 11.35 -24.04
C ASP A 137 15.91 12.24 -23.54
N GLU A 138 16.60 12.94 -24.44
CA GLU A 138 17.74 13.81 -24.10
C GLU A 138 17.34 15.04 -23.28
N GLU A 139 16.10 15.52 -23.42
CA GLU A 139 15.58 16.75 -22.80
C GLU A 139 14.54 16.47 -21.70
N HIS A 140 13.99 15.25 -21.61
CA HIS A 140 12.93 14.90 -20.67
C HIS A 140 13.24 13.68 -19.80
N THR A 141 12.83 13.76 -18.54
CA THR A 141 12.93 12.70 -17.54
C THR A 141 11.59 12.43 -16.89
N ALA A 142 11.25 11.15 -16.74
CA ALA A 142 10.10 10.71 -15.96
C ALA A 142 10.50 10.64 -14.48
N VAL A 143 9.70 11.28 -13.63
CA VAL A 143 9.89 11.29 -12.18
C VAL A 143 8.69 10.73 -11.45
N ARG A 144 8.96 10.09 -10.32
CA ARG A 144 7.95 9.58 -9.40
C ARG A 144 7.69 10.59 -8.30
N ILE A 145 6.43 10.98 -8.16
CA ILE A 145 5.91 11.76 -7.04
C ILE A 145 4.91 10.86 -6.31
N ALA A 146 5.10 10.68 -5.00
CA ALA A 146 4.21 9.87 -4.19
C ALA A 146 3.62 10.70 -3.05
N THR A 147 2.30 10.62 -2.89
CA THR A 147 1.59 11.18 -1.74
C THR A 147 1.32 10.08 -0.73
N SER A 148 1.18 10.44 0.54
CA SER A 148 0.95 9.51 1.63
C SER A 148 -0.16 10.03 2.55
N TRP A 149 -0.53 9.22 3.53
CA TRP A 149 -1.45 9.63 4.59
C TRP A 149 -0.99 10.89 5.34
N ALA A 150 0.32 11.19 5.34
CA ALA A 150 0.92 12.31 6.04
C ALA A 150 1.20 13.53 5.14
N THR A 151 0.91 13.45 3.84
CA THR A 151 1.09 14.58 2.92
C THR A 151 0.15 15.72 3.33
N ARG A 152 0.69 16.90 3.61
CA ARG A 152 -0.13 18.07 3.95
C ARG A 152 -0.62 18.78 2.70
N GLU A 153 -1.74 19.47 2.83
CA GLU A 153 -2.26 20.30 1.76
C GLU A 153 -1.28 21.43 1.40
N GLU A 154 -0.61 22.01 2.40
CA GLU A 154 0.40 23.05 2.17
C GLU A 154 1.58 22.53 1.33
N ASP A 155 2.03 21.30 1.56
CA ASP A 155 3.12 20.68 0.80
C ASP A 155 2.71 20.51 -0.69
N VAL A 156 1.43 20.15 -0.93
CA VAL A 156 0.86 20.05 -2.27
C VAL A 156 0.76 21.42 -2.94
N ASP A 157 0.37 22.45 -2.20
CA ASP A 157 0.25 23.81 -2.73
C ASP A 157 1.62 24.41 -3.08
N VAL A 158 2.65 24.14 -2.28
CA VAL A 158 4.05 24.51 -2.60
C VAL A 158 4.51 23.83 -3.87
N LEU A 159 4.24 22.53 -4.04
CA LEU A 159 4.54 21.82 -5.29
C LEU A 159 3.83 22.48 -6.47
N ILE A 160 2.52 22.67 -6.39
CA ILE A 160 1.71 23.24 -7.47
C ILE A 160 2.19 24.64 -7.87
N GLY A 161 2.61 25.46 -6.90
CA GLY A 161 3.17 26.79 -7.13
C GLY A 161 4.53 26.79 -7.84
N GLN A 162 5.26 25.69 -7.79
CA GLN A 162 6.57 25.53 -8.44
C GLN A 162 6.52 24.79 -9.78
N LEU A 163 5.37 24.19 -10.15
CA LEU A 163 5.12 23.58 -11.47
C LEU A 163 4.94 24.61 -12.58
#